data_AF-V4K0I6-F1
#
_entry.id   AF-V4K0I6-F1
#
_cell.length_a   1.000
_cell.length_b   1.000
_cell.length_c   1.000
_cell.angle_alpha   90.00
_cell.angle_beta   90.00
_cell.angle_gamma   90.00
#
_symmetry.space_group_name_H-M   'P 1'
#
loop_
_entity.id
_entity.type
_entity.pdbx_description
1 polymer ?
#
loop_
_entity_poly.entity_id
_entity_poly.type
_entity_poly.pdbx_seq_one_letter_code
_entity_poly.pdbx_strand_id
1 'polypeptide(L)'
;MVRVGPFDVSILAADSMGVRSLATVVNACGVRLGLDLGASLAPRRYGLPPHELELKALERALERAAEEVQASDAIVITHYHYDHYMRDRPELYSGKRLLRQGPGAQHKLEPEGEGQEVPRRKRGRQVCLSLIR
;
A
#
# COMPACT_ATOMS: atom_id res chain seq x y z
N MET A 1 11.82 4.52 10.37
CA MET A 1 10.88 3.55 10.95
C MET A 1 10.77 3.78 12.44
N VAL A 2 9.57 3.66 12.99
CA VAL A 2 9.25 3.70 14.42
C VAL A 2 8.88 2.28 14.83
N ARG A 3 9.43 1.80 15.94
CA ARG A 3 9.15 0.48 16.47
C ARG A 3 7.86 0.49 17.29
N VAL A 4 6.90 -0.36 16.91
CA VAL A 4 5.62 -0.55 17.60
C VAL A 4 5.51 -2.02 18.00
N GLY A 5 5.98 -2.34 19.21
CA GLY A 5 6.06 -3.72 19.70
C GLY A 5 6.99 -4.58 18.83
N PRO A 6 6.51 -5.69 18.22
CA PRO A 6 7.32 -6.54 17.34
C PRO A 6 7.38 -6.03 15.89
N PHE A 7 6.82 -4.86 15.59
CA PHE A 7 6.69 -4.32 14.24
C PHE A 7 7.54 -3.07 14.07
N ASP A 8 8.08 -2.86 12.86
CA ASP A 8 8.67 -1.58 12.46
C ASP A 8 7.75 -0.92 11.44
N VAL A 9 7.34 0.32 11.71
CA VAL A 9 6.36 1.05 10.91
C VAL A 9 6.98 2.31 10.35
N SER A 10 6.72 2.63 9.09
CA SER A 10 7.12 3.89 8.47
C SER A 10 5.98 4.48 7.68
N ILE A 11 5.58 5.71 8.01
CA ILE A 11 4.68 6.49 7.19
C ILE A 11 5.53 7.14 6.09
N LEU A 12 5.26 6.79 4.84
CA LEU A 12 5.93 7.36 3.67
C LEU A 12 5.30 8.69 3.28
N ALA A 13 3.96 8.73 3.25
CA ALA A 13 3.18 9.90 2.90
C ALA A 13 1.88 9.90 3.69
N ALA A 14 1.41 11.11 4.03
CA ALA A 14 0.16 11.32 4.77
C ALA A 14 -0.45 12.67 4.41
N ASP A 15 -1.73 12.85 4.71
CA ASP A 15 -2.47 14.12 4.60
C ASP A 15 -1.72 15.32 5.19
N SER A 16 -1.05 15.13 6.33
CA SER A 16 -0.26 16.16 7.00
C SER A 16 1.06 16.51 6.30
N MET A 17 1.50 15.72 5.33
CA MET A 17 2.71 15.94 4.53
C MET A 17 2.43 16.70 3.22
N GLY A 18 1.22 17.24 3.04
CA GLY A 18 0.85 18.07 1.89
C GLY A 18 0.32 17.28 0.68
N VAL A 19 -0.06 16.02 0.88
CA VAL A 19 -0.64 15.14 -0.15
C VAL A 19 -1.78 14.33 0.45
N ARG A 20 -2.76 13.91 -0.33
CA ARG A 20 -3.79 12.96 0.13
C ARG A 20 -3.23 11.54 0.06
N SER A 21 -2.95 10.94 1.21
CA SER A 21 -2.30 9.62 1.27
C SER A 21 -2.35 9.03 2.68
N LEU A 22 -2.11 7.72 2.77
CA LEU A 22 -1.69 7.03 3.98
C LEU A 22 -0.63 5.95 3.66
N ALA A 23 0.22 6.21 2.66
CA ALA A 23 1.24 5.27 2.21
C ALA A 23 2.15 4.89 3.39
N THR A 24 2.09 3.63 3.79
CA THR A 24 2.73 3.13 5.01
C THR A 24 3.43 1.82 4.72
N VAL A 25 4.59 1.62 5.33
CA VAL A 25 5.31 0.35 5.27
C VAL A 25 5.40 -0.24 6.67
N VAL A 26 5.10 -1.53 6.76
CA VAL A 26 5.19 -2.29 7.99
C VAL A 26 6.09 -3.49 7.76
N ASN A 27 7.16 -3.59 8.54
CA ASN A 27 7.89 -4.85 8.67
C ASN A 27 7.28 -5.63 9.84
N ALA A 28 6.74 -6.81 9.55
CA ALA A 28 6.13 -7.69 10.54
C ALA A 28 6.63 -9.13 10.39
N CYS A 29 7.25 -9.66 11.44
CA CYS A 29 7.82 -11.01 11.47
C CYS A 29 8.70 -11.35 10.25
N GLY A 30 9.48 -10.38 9.73
CA GLY A 30 10.35 -10.56 8.55
C GLY A 30 9.67 -10.36 7.20
N VAL A 31 8.37 -10.06 7.17
CA VAL A 31 7.62 -9.74 5.95
C VAL A 31 7.46 -8.24 5.84
N ARG A 32 7.78 -7.67 4.67
CA ARG A 32 7.58 -6.26 4.34
C ARG A 32 6.24 -6.07 3.66
N LEU A 33 5.34 -5.36 4.33
CA LEU A 33 4.00 -5.03 3.85
C LEU A 33 3.94 -3.55 3.44
N GLY A 34 3.58 -3.31 2.18
CA GLY A 34 3.20 -1.99 1.69
C GLY A 34 1.71 -1.75 1.86
N LEU A 35 1.31 -0.68 2.52
CA LEU A 35 -0.09 -0.31 2.73
C LEU A 35 -0.38 0.96 1.94
N ASP A 36 -1.42 0.93 1.10
CA ASP A 36 -1.94 2.09 0.36
C ASP A 36 -0.83 2.93 -0.30
N LEU A 37 0.11 2.25 -0.97
CA LEU A 37 1.27 2.85 -1.63
C LEU A 37 0.83 3.67 -2.86
N GLY A 38 0.33 4.87 -2.58
CA GLY A 38 -0.13 5.87 -3.53
C GLY A 38 -0.28 7.22 -2.85
N ALA A 39 -0.45 8.27 -3.65
CA ALA A 39 -0.72 9.61 -3.16
C ALA A 39 -1.45 10.40 -4.26
N SER A 40 -2.20 11.43 -3.87
CA SER A 40 -2.82 12.36 -4.82
C SER A 40 -2.90 13.78 -4.27
N LEU A 41 -3.38 14.71 -5.10
CA LEU A 41 -3.76 16.05 -4.71
C LEU A 41 -5.22 16.32 -5.09
N ALA A 42 -5.89 17.20 -4.34
CA ALA A 42 -7.16 17.73 -4.80
C ALA A 42 -6.91 18.71 -5.96
N PRO A 43 -7.67 18.65 -7.07
CA PRO A 43 -7.49 19.57 -8.20
C PRO A 43 -7.60 21.04 -7.80
N ARG A 44 -8.42 21.31 -6.78
CA ARG A 44 -8.50 22.61 -6.11
C ARG A 44 -8.70 22.45 -4.61
N ARG A 45 -8.06 23.30 -3.82
CA ARG A 45 -8.29 23.45 -2.38
C ARG A 45 -8.64 24.90 -2.09
N TYR A 46 -9.81 25.12 -1.48
CA TYR A 46 -10.36 26.47 -1.28
C TYR A 46 -10.46 27.30 -2.57
N GLY A 47 -10.73 26.64 -3.71
CA GLY A 47 -10.83 27.26 -5.02
C GLY A 47 -9.49 27.51 -5.74
N LEU A 48 -8.36 27.29 -5.07
CA LEU A 48 -7.02 27.49 -5.64
C LEU A 48 -6.44 26.18 -6.18
N PRO A 49 -5.65 26.21 -7.27
CA PRO A 49 -4.92 25.04 -7.74
C PRO A 49 -3.83 24.63 -6.71
N PRO A 50 -3.28 23.41 -6.81
CA PRO A 50 -2.19 22.99 -5.94
C PRO A 50 -1.00 23.92 -6.03
N HIS A 51 -0.38 24.20 -4.90
CA HIS A 51 0.85 24.98 -4.83
C HIS A 51 2.03 24.16 -5.38
N GLU A 52 3.07 24.81 -5.91
CA GLU A 52 4.26 24.11 -6.44
C GLU A 52 4.92 23.18 -5.40
N LEU A 53 4.86 23.57 -4.12
CA LEU A 53 5.37 22.74 -3.02
C LEU A 53 4.54 21.46 -2.81
N GLU A 54 3.23 21.51 -3.03
CA GLU A 54 2.36 20.32 -2.98
C GLU A 54 2.65 19.40 -4.16
N LEU A 55 2.90 19.95 -5.36
CA LEU A 55 3.31 19.16 -6.53
C LEU A 55 4.64 18.43 -6.28
N LYS A 56 5.64 19.11 -5.72
CA LYS A 56 6.92 18.50 -5.32
C LYS A 56 6.75 17.46 -4.20
N ALA A 57 5.83 17.68 -3.26
CA ALA A 57 5.52 16.71 -2.22
C ALA A 57 4.87 15.45 -2.81
N LEU A 58 3.96 15.62 -3.78
CA LEU A 58 3.33 14.51 -4.50
C LEU A 58 4.37 13.67 -5.25
N GLU A 59 5.25 14.29 -6.02
CA GLU A 59 6.33 13.60 -6.74
C GLU A 59 7.17 12.75 -5.80
N ARG A 60 7.68 13.33 -4.71
CA ARG A 60 8.48 12.61 -3.69
C ARG A 60 7.70 11.47 -3.03
N ALA A 61 6.41 11.67 -2.77
CA ALA A 61 5.56 10.63 -2.19
C ALA A 61 5.39 9.44 -3.15
N LEU A 62 5.14 9.72 -4.43
CA LEU A 62 4.96 8.71 -5.47
C LEU A 62 6.26 7.97 -5.82
N GLU A 63 7.41 8.63 -5.75
CA GLU A 63 8.73 7.99 -5.91
C GLU A 63 8.98 6.99 -4.79
N ARG A 64 8.86 7.44 -3.52
CA ARG A 64 9.04 6.57 -2.35
C ARG A 64 8.04 5.42 -2.33
N ALA A 65 6.79 5.67 -2.72
CA ALA A 65 5.78 4.62 -2.83
C ALA A 65 6.18 3.59 -3.91
N ALA A 66 6.70 4.01 -5.06
CA ALA A 66 7.13 3.10 -6.13
C ALA A 66 8.31 2.22 -5.72
N GLU A 67 9.31 2.79 -5.05
CA GLU A 67 10.42 2.03 -4.47
C GLU A 67 9.91 0.96 -3.50
N GLU A 68 8.95 1.32 -2.65
CA GLU A 68 8.39 0.43 -1.64
C GLU A 68 7.43 -0.62 -2.22
N VAL A 69 6.75 -0.32 -3.35
CA VAL A 69 6.02 -1.33 -4.12
C VAL A 69 6.98 -2.42 -4.60
N GLN A 70 8.16 -2.04 -5.11
CA GLN A 70 9.16 -3.00 -5.57
C GLN A 70 9.80 -3.78 -4.42
N ALA A 71 10.03 -3.14 -3.28
CA ALA A 71 10.66 -3.77 -2.12
C ALA A 71 9.72 -4.63 -1.26
N SER A 72 8.40 -4.43 -1.36
CA SER A 72 7.43 -5.15 -0.52
C SER A 72 7.16 -6.57 -1.01
N ASP A 73 6.96 -7.48 -0.06
CA ASP A 73 6.57 -8.89 -0.30
C ASP A 73 5.09 -8.98 -0.69
N ALA A 74 4.26 -8.13 -0.07
CA ALA A 74 2.85 -7.99 -0.36
C ALA A 74 2.40 -6.54 -0.17
N ILE A 75 1.36 -6.17 -0.91
CA ILE A 75 0.78 -4.84 -0.88
C ILE A 75 -0.69 -4.95 -0.52
N VAL A 76 -1.13 -4.14 0.42
CA VAL A 76 -2.51 -4.04 0.88
C VAL A 76 -3.09 -2.72 0.40
N ILE A 77 -4.22 -2.80 -0.30
CA ILE A 77 -5.04 -1.66 -0.68
C ILE A 77 -6.28 -1.70 0.19
N THR A 78 -6.32 -0.87 1.22
CA THR A 78 -7.41 -0.83 2.20
C THR A 78 -8.67 -0.22 1.61
N HIS A 79 -8.52 0.71 0.66
CA HIS A 79 -9.67 1.33 0.01
C HIS A 79 -9.41 1.55 -1.47
N TYR A 80 -10.40 1.24 -2.32
CA TYR A 80 -10.25 1.36 -3.76
C TYR A 80 -10.61 2.77 -4.25
N HIS A 81 -9.75 3.73 -3.91
CA HIS A 81 -9.72 5.06 -4.52
C HIS A 81 -8.35 5.33 -5.12
N TYR A 82 -8.30 6.23 -6.10
CA TYR A 82 -7.13 6.47 -6.96
C TYR A 82 -5.94 7.09 -6.21
N ASP A 83 -6.15 7.49 -4.97
CA ASP A 83 -5.14 8.02 -4.06
C ASP A 83 -4.40 6.94 -3.26
N HIS A 84 -4.82 5.67 -3.33
CA HIS A 84 -4.23 4.56 -2.56
C HIS A 84 -3.36 3.60 -3.39
N TYR A 85 -3.29 3.78 -4.71
CA TYR A 85 -2.41 2.99 -5.60
C TYR A 85 -2.06 3.79 -6.87
N MET A 86 -0.95 3.42 -7.52
CA MET A 86 -0.44 4.10 -8.72
C MET A 86 -1.06 3.52 -9.99
N ARG A 87 -2.25 4.01 -10.34
CA ARG A 87 -2.98 3.60 -11.54
C ARG A 87 -2.19 3.75 -12.83
N ASP A 88 -1.43 4.83 -12.95
CA ASP A 88 -0.71 5.17 -14.19
C ASP A 88 0.58 4.36 -14.37
N ARG A 89 0.92 3.52 -13.37
CA ARG A 89 2.09 2.64 -13.37
C ARG A 89 1.71 1.21 -12.94
N PRO A 90 0.77 0.54 -13.63
CA PRO A 90 0.30 -0.80 -13.25
C PRO A 90 1.42 -1.85 -13.28
N GLU A 91 2.45 -1.65 -14.12
CA GLU A 91 3.62 -2.50 -14.24
C GLU A 91 4.40 -2.67 -12.93
N LEU A 92 4.33 -1.69 -12.02
CA LEU A 92 4.98 -1.77 -10.70
C LEU A 92 4.45 -2.94 -9.87
N TYR A 93 3.20 -3.35 -10.12
CA TYR A 93 2.53 -4.38 -9.35
C TYR A 93 2.63 -5.78 -9.98
N SER A 94 3.27 -5.91 -11.14
CA SER A 94 3.43 -7.19 -11.83
C SER A 94 4.18 -8.20 -10.96
N GLY A 95 3.61 -9.40 -10.81
CA GLY A 95 4.17 -10.45 -9.95
C GLY A 95 4.08 -10.18 -8.44
N LYS A 96 3.49 -9.07 -8.00
CA LYS A 96 3.30 -8.76 -6.57
C LYS A 96 2.02 -9.38 -6.02
N ARG A 97 2.05 -9.76 -4.74
CA ARG A 97 0.84 -10.18 -4.03
C ARG A 97 0.06 -8.96 -3.58
N LEU A 98 -1.13 -8.77 -4.15
CA LEU A 98 -2.06 -7.70 -3.77
C LEU A 98 -3.22 -8.21 -2.93
N LEU A 99 -3.50 -7.52 -1.83
CA LEU A 99 -4.64 -7.75 -0.96
C LEU A 99 -5.53 -6.51 -0.99
N ARG A 100 -6.79 -6.65 -1.39
CA ARG A 100 -7.74 -5.53 -1.46
C ARG A 100 -8.89 -5.74 -0.51
N GLN A 101 -9.21 -4.79 0.35
CA GLN A 101 -10.38 -4.87 1.22
C GLN A 101 -11.69 -4.87 0.40
N GLY A 102 -12.61 -5.79 0.71
CA GLY A 102 -13.90 -5.94 0.04
C GLY A 102 -14.52 -7.33 0.26
N PRO A 103 -15.81 -7.55 -0.08
CA PRO A 103 -16.38 -8.90 -0.07
C PRO A 103 -15.60 -9.79 -1.06
N GLY A 104 -14.94 -10.84 -0.57
CA GLY A 104 -14.10 -11.74 -1.38
C GLY A 104 -12.62 -11.32 -1.52
N ALA A 105 -12.10 -10.51 -0.61
CA ALA A 105 -10.75 -9.91 -0.57
C ALA A 105 -9.53 -10.86 -0.60
N GLN A 106 -9.32 -11.59 -1.69
CA GLN A 106 -8.03 -12.08 -2.18
C GLN A 106 -8.13 -12.12 -3.72
N HIS A 107 -7.59 -11.11 -4.40
CA HIS A 107 -7.45 -11.16 -5.85
C HIS A 107 -5.97 -10.95 -6.14
N LYS A 108 -5.30 -12.00 -6.61
CA LYS A 108 -4.04 -11.85 -7.34
C LYS A 108 -4.45 -11.12 -8.63
N LEU A 109 -4.07 -9.86 -8.80
CA LEU A 109 -4.20 -9.22 -10.11
C LEU A 109 -3.11 -9.80 -11.00
N GLU A 110 -3.35 -11.01 -11.49
CA GLU A 110 -2.72 -11.50 -12.71
C GLU A 110 -3.48 -10.85 -13.89
N PRO A 111 -2.82 -10.52 -15.01
CA PRO A 111 -3.55 -10.24 -16.25
C PRO A 111 -4.45 -11.44 -16.55
N GLU A 112 -5.71 -11.18 -16.89
CA GLU A 112 -6.81 -12.14 -16.82
C GLU A 112 -6.47 -13.57 -17.29
N GLY A 113 -6.69 -14.54 -16.39
CA GLY A 113 -6.52 -15.97 -16.61
C GLY A 113 -7.14 -16.78 -15.48
N GLU A 114 -7.90 -17.82 -15.85
CA GLU A 114 -8.97 -18.48 -15.09
C GLU A 114 -8.58 -19.15 -13.75
N GLY A 115 -9.46 -18.98 -12.75
CA GLY A 115 -9.83 -19.90 -11.66
C GLY A 115 -8.76 -20.65 -10.85
N GLN A 116 -8.73 -20.44 -9.53
CA GLN A 116 -8.44 -21.50 -8.55
C GLN A 116 -8.80 -21.14 -7.09
N GLU A 117 -9.20 -22.16 -6.33
CA GLU A 117 -9.79 -22.14 -4.99
C GLU A 117 -8.89 -21.59 -3.86
N VAL A 118 -9.54 -21.02 -2.83
CA VAL A 118 -8.89 -20.48 -1.61
C VAL A 118 -9.12 -21.40 -0.40
N PRO A 119 -8.07 -21.89 0.31
CA PRO A 119 -8.26 -22.73 1.49
C PRO A 119 -8.55 -21.89 2.75
N ARG A 120 -9.57 -22.31 3.51
CA ARG A 120 -9.93 -21.74 4.83
C ARG A 120 -9.08 -22.34 5.95
N ARG A 121 -8.56 -21.53 6.89
CA ARG A 121 -8.30 -22.01 8.27
C ARG A 121 -8.39 -20.91 9.35
N LYS A 122 -8.46 -21.41 10.59
CA LYS A 122 -9.23 -20.96 11.76
C LYS A 122 -8.52 -19.92 12.65
N ARG A 123 -9.33 -19.17 13.39
CA ARG A 123 -8.95 -18.19 14.43
C ARG A 123 -8.06 -18.79 15.52
N GLY A 124 -7.10 -17.99 16.00
CA GLY A 124 -6.40 -18.19 17.28
C GLY A 124 -5.25 -17.20 17.44
N ARG A 125 -5.16 -16.55 18.61
CA ARG A 125 -4.19 -15.52 19.04
C ARG A 125 -2.80 -15.66 18.40
N GLN A 126 -2.33 -14.61 17.71
CA GLN A 126 -1.07 -14.62 16.95
C GLN A 126 -0.17 -13.46 17.39
N VAL A 127 0.67 -13.70 18.39
CA VAL A 127 1.90 -12.91 18.62
C VAL A 127 3.00 -13.70 17.93
N CYS A 128 3.69 -13.12 16.94
CA CYS A 128 4.67 -13.75 16.01
C CYS A 128 5.17 -15.13 16.49
N LEU A 129 4.40 -16.18 16.22
CA LEU A 129 4.84 -17.55 16.42
C LEU A 129 4.57 -18.28 15.12
N SER A 130 5.67 -18.72 14.51
CA SER A 130 5.74 -19.75 13.48
C SER A 130 4.90 -19.55 12.21
N LEU A 131 5.52 -18.95 11.20
CA LEU A 131 5.33 -19.24 9.77
C LEU A 131 6.73 -19.00 9.15
N ILE A 132 7.74 -19.86 9.37
CA ILE A 132 8.01 -21.20 8.81
C ILE A 132 8.04 -21.21 7.27
N ARG A 133 9.24 -21.56 6.75
CA ARG A 133 9.63 -22.25 5.50
C ARG A 133 8.72 -22.15 4.28
#